data_AF-A0A8K0G6E1-F1
#
_entry.id   AF-A0A8K0G6E1-F1
#
_cell.length_a   1.000
_cell.length_b   1.000
_cell.length_c   1.000
_cell.angle_alpha   90.00
_cell.angle_beta   90.00
_cell.angle_gamma   90.00
#
_symmetry.space_group_name_H-M   'P 1'
#
loop_
_entity.id
_entity.type
_entity.pdbx_description
1 polymer ?
#
loop_
_entity_poly.entity_id
_entity_poly.type
_entity_poly.pdbx_seq_one_letter_code
_entity_poly.pdbx_strand_id
1 'polypeptide(L)'
;MYIRYRQVNAAIHYKTIDLSKTWNEIAFWIGNITCVGISIVANFQVTSILLVHMIGGATTFGAGSIYFAIQTRISASFRSIHHKYPEYGVSKSMLYLRIFLSVLFFLFFIISVSFFGKAINEFRGTDVLSWKEEDGGMEYRRLAAAFEWLMVFVFAVLASTAEKDLKSIQFEEIRFSNKLPVPTNNVKKEK
;
A
#
# COMPACT_ATOMS: atom_id res chain seq x y z
N MET A 1 1.31 7.11 -0.10
CA MET A 1 2.70 6.62 -0.22
C MET A 1 3.75 7.64 0.20
N TYR A 2 3.76 8.86 -0.37
CA TYR A 2 4.78 9.87 -0.08
C TYR A 2 4.95 10.24 1.40
N ILE A 3 3.85 10.46 2.13
CA ILE A 3 3.91 10.82 3.55
C ILE A 3 4.63 9.74 4.37
N ARG A 4 4.28 8.46 4.16
CA ARG A 4 4.95 7.32 4.79
C ARG A 4 6.44 7.24 4.42
N TYR A 5 6.77 7.47 3.15
CA TYR A 5 8.17 7.53 2.72
C TYR A 5 8.96 8.61 3.47
N ARG A 6 8.39 9.82 3.61
CA ARG A 6 9.02 10.94 4.33
C ARG A 6 9.18 10.65 5.82
N GLN A 7 8.19 10.02 6.45
CA GLN A 7 8.27 9.57 7.83
C GLN A 7 9.45 8.63 8.06
N VAL A 8 9.52 7.54 7.29
CA VAL A 8 10.55 6.52 7.45
C VAL A 8 11.92 7.12 7.13
N ASN A 9 12.00 7.98 6.11
CA ASN A 9 13.25 8.68 5.76
C ASN A 9 13.73 9.59 6.90
N ALA A 10 12.83 10.30 7.58
CA ALA A 10 13.18 11.10 8.75
C ALA A 10 13.66 10.22 9.92
N ALA A 11 12.96 9.11 10.20
CA ALA A 11 13.36 8.18 11.25
C ALA A 11 14.75 7.55 11.00
N ILE A 12 15.10 7.27 9.74
CA ILE A 12 16.45 6.82 9.35
C ILE A 12 17.46 7.95 9.52
N HIS A 13 17.16 9.15 9.01
CA HIS A 13 18.07 10.30 9.05
C HIS A 13 18.47 10.67 10.49
N TYR A 14 17.50 10.71 11.40
CA TYR A 14 17.73 10.98 12.83
C TYR A 14 18.16 9.74 13.62
N LYS A 15 18.49 8.62 12.96
CA LYS A 15 18.94 7.36 13.59
C LYS A 15 17.99 6.85 14.68
N THR A 16 16.70 7.16 14.54
CA THR A 16 15.65 6.70 15.46
C THR A 16 15.39 5.20 15.27
N ILE A 17 15.56 4.70 14.05
CA ILE A 17 15.45 3.29 13.69
C ILE A 17 16.70 2.83 12.94
N ASP A 18 17.02 1.54 13.06
CA ASP A 18 18.02 0.88 12.23
C ASP A 18 17.34 0.22 11.02
N LEU A 19 17.47 0.86 9.86
CA LEU A 19 16.89 0.42 8.60
C LEU A 19 17.66 1.02 7.42
N SER A 20 18.05 0.19 6.45
CA SER A 20 18.62 0.68 5.19
C SER A 20 17.60 1.53 4.42
N LYS A 21 18.05 2.67 3.86
CA LYS A 21 17.26 3.58 3.03
C LYS A 21 16.60 2.86 1.84
N THR A 22 17.25 1.83 1.30
CA THR A 22 16.77 1.04 0.17
C THR A 22 15.40 0.41 0.45
N TRP A 23 15.14 -0.07 1.67
CA TRP A 23 13.82 -0.61 2.03
C TRP A 23 12.70 0.43 1.87
N ASN A 24 12.97 1.68 2.26
CA ASN A 24 12.01 2.76 2.15
C ASN A 24 11.79 3.20 0.69
N GLU A 25 12.87 3.24 -0.11
CA GLU A 25 12.79 3.58 -1.54
C GLU A 25 12.03 2.52 -2.33
N ILE A 26 12.30 1.24 -2.12
CA ILE A 26 11.56 0.14 -2.76
C ILE A 26 10.09 0.20 -2.32
N ALA A 27 9.81 0.36 -1.02
CA ALA A 27 8.43 0.46 -0.53
C ALA A 27 7.67 1.61 -1.20
N PHE A 28 8.33 2.75 -1.42
CA PHE A 28 7.71 3.89 -2.09
C PHE A 28 7.32 3.55 -3.53
N TRP A 29 8.24 2.98 -4.32
CA TRP A 29 7.93 2.64 -5.71
C TRP A 29 6.89 1.54 -5.84
N ILE A 30 7.04 0.44 -5.10
CA ILE A 30 6.06 -0.66 -5.11
C ILE A 30 4.69 -0.16 -4.64
N GLY A 31 4.62 0.68 -3.61
CA GLY A 31 3.37 1.26 -3.14
C GLY A 31 2.68 2.14 -4.19
N ASN A 32 3.44 2.92 -4.99
CA ASN A 32 2.86 3.70 -6.09
C ASN A 32 2.35 2.79 -7.22
N ILE A 33 3.06 1.69 -7.53
CA ILE A 33 2.58 0.68 -8.49
C ILE A 33 1.25 0.08 -8.00
N THR A 34 1.14 -0.25 -6.71
CA THR A 34 -0.14 -0.69 -6.12
C THR A 34 -1.24 0.35 -6.32
N CYS A 35 -0.97 1.64 -6.10
CA CYS A 35 -1.95 2.71 -6.33
C CYS A 35 -2.40 2.81 -7.80
N VAL A 36 -1.48 2.61 -8.76
CA VAL A 36 -1.83 2.54 -10.18
C VAL A 36 -2.77 1.36 -10.45
N GLY A 37 -2.47 0.18 -9.90
CA GLY A 37 -3.36 -0.98 -9.97
C GLY A 37 -4.76 -0.68 -9.45
N ILE A 38 -4.86 -0.05 -8.28
CA ILE A 38 -6.14 0.34 -7.64
C ILE A 38 -6.92 1.28 -8.57
N SER A 39 -6.24 2.26 -9.16
CA SER A 39 -6.87 3.17 -10.12
C SER A 39 -7.40 2.43 -11.35
N ILE A 40 -6.66 1.44 -11.87
CA ILE A 40 -7.12 0.62 -13.00
C ILE A 40 -8.39 -0.15 -12.63
N VAL A 41 -8.40 -0.93 -11.53
CA VAL A 41 -9.59 -1.72 -11.16
C VAL A 41 -10.81 -0.87 -10.84
N ALA A 42 -10.60 0.34 -10.30
CA ALA A 42 -11.68 1.28 -10.01
C ALA A 42 -12.34 1.81 -11.28
N ASN A 43 -11.55 2.08 -12.33
CA ASN A 43 -12.03 2.68 -13.58
C ASN A 43 -12.43 1.64 -14.64
N PHE A 44 -11.81 0.46 -14.64
CA PHE A 44 -12.06 -0.60 -15.61
C PHE A 44 -12.68 -1.79 -14.88
N GLN A 45 -14.01 -1.79 -14.81
CA GLN A 45 -14.77 -2.87 -14.19
C GLN A 45 -14.67 -4.16 -15.01
N VAL A 46 -14.80 -5.30 -14.33
CA VAL A 46 -14.70 -6.64 -14.94
C VAL A 46 -15.69 -6.84 -16.09
N THR A 47 -16.83 -6.15 -16.05
CA THR A 47 -17.89 -6.20 -17.07
C THR A 47 -17.61 -5.32 -18.30
N SER A 48 -16.61 -4.45 -18.24
CA SER A 48 -16.25 -3.54 -19.34
C SER A 48 -15.09 -4.09 -20.17
N ILE A 49 -13.94 -4.31 -19.54
CA ILE A 49 -12.74 -4.81 -20.21
C ILE A 49 -12.01 -5.76 -19.26
N LEU A 50 -12.35 -7.06 -19.34
CA LEU A 50 -11.82 -8.11 -18.46
C LEU A 50 -10.29 -8.09 -18.37
N LEU A 51 -9.59 -8.04 -19.51
CA LEU A 51 -8.12 -8.08 -19.53
C LEU A 51 -7.49 -6.93 -18.72
N VAL A 52 -7.99 -5.71 -18.91
CA VAL A 52 -7.49 -4.52 -18.19
C VAL A 52 -7.81 -4.62 -16.70
N HIS A 53 -9.01 -5.08 -16.36
CA HIS A 53 -9.38 -5.34 -14.96
C HIS A 53 -8.44 -6.36 -14.31
N MET A 54 -8.15 -7.48 -14.98
CA MET A 54 -7.25 -8.51 -14.45
C MET A 54 -5.81 -8.00 -14.28
N ILE A 55 -5.30 -7.19 -15.21
CA ILE A 55 -3.99 -6.52 -15.08
C ILE A 55 -4.00 -5.59 -13.86
N GLY A 56 -5.06 -4.79 -13.70
CA GLY A 56 -5.25 -3.92 -12.54
C GLY A 56 -5.28 -4.70 -11.22
N GLY A 57 -6.00 -5.82 -11.18
CA GLY A 57 -6.12 -6.69 -10.02
C GLY A 57 -4.78 -7.33 -9.66
N ALA A 58 -4.10 -7.93 -10.64
CA ALA A 58 -2.76 -8.51 -10.45
C ALA A 58 -1.74 -7.45 -9.98
N THR A 59 -1.82 -6.23 -10.51
CA THR A 59 -0.96 -5.13 -10.07
C THR A 59 -1.29 -4.70 -8.63
N THR A 60 -2.57 -4.54 -8.31
CA THR A 60 -3.04 -4.15 -6.96
C THR A 60 -2.62 -5.16 -5.91
N PHE A 61 -3.00 -6.42 -6.09
CA PHE A 61 -2.82 -7.45 -5.09
C PHE A 61 -1.39 -8.02 -5.12
N GLY A 62 -0.82 -8.21 -6.30
CA GLY A 62 0.57 -8.67 -6.45
C GLY A 62 1.58 -7.66 -5.89
N ALA A 63 1.60 -6.43 -6.41
CA ALA A 63 2.51 -5.41 -5.86
C ALA A 63 2.13 -5.04 -4.41
N GLY A 64 0.84 -5.03 -4.07
CA GLY A 64 0.36 -4.80 -2.70
C GLY A 64 0.92 -5.82 -1.71
N SER A 65 1.02 -7.09 -2.09
CA SER A 65 1.57 -8.14 -1.22
C SER A 65 3.05 -7.88 -0.90
N ILE A 66 3.83 -7.48 -1.90
CA ILE A 66 5.24 -7.09 -1.74
C ILE A 66 5.33 -5.83 -0.87
N TYR A 67 4.48 -4.83 -1.12
CA TYR A 67 4.42 -3.60 -0.34
C TYR A 67 4.16 -3.89 1.15
N PHE A 68 3.16 -4.72 1.48
CA PHE A 68 2.83 -5.03 2.87
C PHE A 68 3.91 -5.87 3.57
N ALA A 69 4.59 -6.77 2.85
CA ALA A 69 5.74 -7.48 3.40
C ALA A 69 6.87 -6.50 3.78
N ILE A 70 7.16 -5.53 2.90
CA ILE A 70 8.16 -4.49 3.18
C ILE A 70 7.71 -3.57 4.32
N GLN A 71 6.45 -3.12 4.34
CA GLN A 71 5.92 -2.31 5.44
C GLN A 71 5.98 -3.04 6.79
N THR A 72 5.82 -4.37 6.79
CA THR A 72 6.00 -5.19 7.99
C THR A 72 7.46 -5.22 8.45
N ARG A 73 8.42 -5.32 7.51
CA ARG A 73 9.85 -5.18 7.82
C ARG A 73 10.20 -3.80 8.39
N ILE A 74 9.62 -2.73 7.84
CA ILE A 74 9.77 -1.37 8.36
C ILE A 74 9.17 -1.29 9.79
N SER A 75 7.98 -1.86 10.00
CA SER A 75 7.31 -1.91 11.31
C SER A 75 8.18 -2.60 12.37
N ALA A 76 8.91 -3.67 11.98
CA ALA A 76 9.86 -4.33 12.86
C ALA A 76 11.01 -3.43 13.31
N SER A 77 11.50 -2.51 12.45
CA SER A 77 12.49 -1.51 12.84
C SER A 77 11.92 -0.48 13.82
N PHE A 78 10.65 -0.06 13.67
CA PHE A 78 9.98 0.82 14.63
C PHE A 78 9.66 0.17 15.99
N ARG A 79 9.85 -1.14 16.12
CA ARG A 79 9.72 -1.82 17.42
C ARG A 79 10.82 -1.44 18.40
N SER A 80 12.02 -1.10 17.91
CA SER A 80 13.17 -0.77 18.77
C SER A 80 12.89 0.42 19.69
N ILE A 81 12.07 1.36 19.24
CA ILE A 81 11.72 2.56 20.00
C ILE A 81 10.47 2.41 20.85
N HIS A 82 9.67 1.34 20.66
CA HIS A 82 8.37 1.19 21.32
C HIS A 82 8.47 1.15 22.85
N HIS A 83 9.56 0.61 23.40
CA HIS A 83 9.75 0.57 24.86
C HIS A 83 9.91 1.98 25.47
N LYS A 84 10.57 2.90 24.75
CA LYS A 84 10.82 4.28 25.21
C LYS A 84 9.71 5.24 24.78
N TYR A 85 9.10 5.00 23.63
CA TYR A 85 8.10 5.85 22.99
C TYR A 85 6.93 5.01 22.45
N PRO A 86 6.03 4.51 23.32
CA PRO A 86 4.97 3.58 22.94
C PRO A 86 3.99 4.15 21.91
N GLU A 87 3.78 5.48 21.91
CA GLU A 87 2.91 6.19 20.96
C GLU A 87 3.48 6.28 19.53
N TYR A 88 4.81 6.18 19.39
CA TYR A 88 5.51 6.34 18.10
C TYR A 88 6.12 5.03 17.58
N GLY A 89 6.33 4.05 18.46
CA GLY A 89 6.84 2.73 18.11
C GLY A 89 5.75 1.69 17.86
N VAL A 90 6.15 0.55 17.31
CA VAL A 90 5.21 -0.57 17.02
C VAL A 90 5.27 -1.63 18.11
N SER A 91 4.11 -1.94 18.71
CA SER A 91 3.99 -2.99 19.72
C SER A 91 4.21 -4.40 19.16
N LYS A 92 4.54 -5.37 20.03
CA LYS A 92 4.69 -6.78 19.62
C LYS A 92 3.40 -7.33 18.99
N SER A 93 2.25 -7.08 19.60
CA SER A 93 0.95 -7.55 19.12
C SER A 93 0.60 -6.96 17.76
N MET A 94 0.84 -5.66 17.56
CA MET A 94 0.61 -4.99 16.28
C MET A 94 1.51 -5.56 15.18
N LEU A 95 2.79 -5.82 15.48
CA LEU A 95 3.71 -6.42 14.52
C LEU A 95 3.25 -7.82 14.10
N TYR A 96 2.86 -8.68 15.05
CA TYR A 96 2.36 -10.02 14.73
C TYR A 96 1.06 -9.98 13.94
N LEU A 97 0.16 -9.05 14.24
CA LEU A 97 -1.05 -8.83 13.45
C LEU A 97 -0.71 -8.46 12.00
N ARG A 98 0.23 -7.51 11.79
CA ARG A 98 0.67 -7.12 10.44
C ARG A 98 1.33 -8.26 9.68
N ILE A 99 2.17 -9.07 10.34
CA ILE A 99 2.77 -10.28 9.75
C ILE A 99 1.67 -11.26 9.32
N PHE A 100 0.75 -11.58 10.22
CA PHE A 100 -0.36 -12.51 9.95
C PHE A 100 -1.21 -12.03 8.77
N LEU A 101 -1.64 -10.77 8.79
CA LEU A 101 -2.46 -10.20 7.72
C LEU A 101 -1.69 -10.11 6.40
N SER A 102 -0.39 -9.79 6.41
CA SER A 102 0.42 -9.74 5.19
C SER A 102 0.60 -11.12 4.56
N VAL A 103 0.80 -12.17 5.36
CA VAL A 103 0.87 -13.55 4.88
C VAL A 103 -0.50 -13.99 4.35
N LEU A 104 -1.57 -13.71 5.09
CA LEU A 104 -2.94 -14.05 4.70
C LEU A 104 -3.32 -13.37 3.37
N PHE A 105 -2.99 -12.10 3.20
CA PHE A 105 -3.21 -11.34 1.97
C PHE A 105 -2.50 -11.99 0.77
N PHE A 106 -1.23 -12.39 0.94
CA PHE A 106 -0.48 -13.08 -0.11
C PHE A 106 -1.09 -14.46 -0.43
N LEU A 107 -1.51 -15.23 0.57
CA LEU A 107 -2.16 -16.52 0.35
C LEU A 107 -3.48 -16.37 -0.41
N PHE A 108 -4.32 -15.40 -0.03
CA PHE A 108 -5.57 -15.11 -0.74
C PHE A 108 -5.32 -14.67 -2.19
N PHE A 109 -4.23 -13.94 -2.45
CA PHE A 109 -3.83 -13.59 -3.82
C PHE A 109 -3.52 -14.82 -4.66
N ILE A 110 -2.67 -15.73 -4.15
CA ILE A 110 -2.33 -16.96 -4.86
C ILE A 110 -3.58 -17.83 -5.09
N ILE A 111 -4.45 -17.94 -4.09
CA ILE A 111 -5.69 -18.72 -4.20
C ILE A 111 -6.63 -18.11 -5.25
N SER A 112 -6.84 -16.80 -5.21
CA SER A 112 -7.71 -16.09 -6.16
C SER A 112 -7.21 -16.26 -7.60
N VAL A 113 -5.91 -16.04 -7.85
CA VAL A 113 -5.31 -16.23 -9.18
C VAL A 113 -5.42 -17.69 -9.64
N SER A 114 -5.20 -18.65 -8.74
CA SER A 114 -5.29 -20.08 -9.07
C SER A 114 -6.71 -20.49 -9.44
N PHE A 115 -7.71 -20.04 -8.69
CA PHE A 115 -9.11 -20.31 -9.01
C PHE A 115 -9.55 -19.60 -10.29
N PHE A 116 -9.12 -18.36 -10.52
CA PHE A 116 -9.44 -17.67 -11.78
C PHE A 116 -8.80 -18.39 -12.98
N GLY A 117 -7.54 -18.82 -12.86
CA GLY A 117 -6.87 -19.62 -13.89
C GLY A 117 -7.62 -20.92 -14.20
N LYS A 118 -8.11 -21.62 -13.17
CA LYS A 118 -8.98 -22.79 -13.34
C LYS A 118 -10.29 -22.46 -14.03
N ALA A 119 -10.94 -21.36 -13.63
CA ALA A 119 -12.19 -20.92 -14.24
C ALA A 119 -12.01 -20.70 -15.76
N ILE A 120 -10.95 -20.00 -16.15
CA ILE A 120 -10.64 -19.75 -17.57
C ILE A 120 -10.32 -21.05 -18.32
N ASN A 121 -9.59 -21.98 -17.70
CA ASN A 121 -9.27 -23.26 -18.32
C ASN A 121 -10.51 -24.14 -18.55
N GLU A 122 -11.53 -24.00 -17.71
CA GLU A 122 -12.80 -24.73 -17.83
C GLU A 122 -13.86 -24.00 -18.66
N PHE A 123 -13.65 -22.73 -18.98
CA PHE A 123 -14.57 -21.95 -19.79
C PHE A 123 -14.70 -22.51 -21.21
N ARG A 124 -15.94 -22.71 -21.65
CA ARG A 124 -16.31 -23.19 -22.99
C ARG A 124 -17.32 -22.27 -23.70
N GLY A 125 -17.71 -21.17 -23.06
CA GLY A 125 -18.59 -20.17 -23.63
C GLY A 125 -17.93 -19.35 -24.74
N THR A 126 -18.74 -18.49 -25.38
CA THR A 126 -18.29 -17.61 -26.48
C THR A 126 -18.01 -16.18 -26.03
N ASP A 127 -18.57 -15.77 -24.88
CA ASP A 127 -18.40 -14.42 -24.32
C ASP A 127 -17.96 -14.48 -22.85
N VAL A 128 -16.69 -14.16 -22.60
CA VAL A 128 -16.10 -14.13 -21.24
C VAL A 128 -16.65 -13.01 -20.35
N LEU A 129 -17.24 -11.96 -20.95
CA LEU A 129 -17.86 -10.86 -20.21
C LEU A 129 -19.26 -11.25 -19.72
N SER A 130 -19.99 -12.04 -20.51
CA SER A 130 -21.34 -12.52 -20.22
C SER A 130 -21.37 -14.01 -19.83
N TRP A 131 -20.45 -14.41 -18.97
CA TRP A 131 -20.28 -15.80 -18.54
C TRP A 131 -21.50 -16.33 -17.78
N LYS A 132 -22.02 -17.48 -18.23
CA LYS A 132 -23.18 -18.17 -17.67
C LYS A 132 -22.78 -19.48 -16.98
N GLU A 133 -23.71 -20.07 -16.20
CA GLU A 133 -23.45 -21.35 -15.51
C GLU A 133 -23.06 -22.46 -16.49
N GLU A 134 -23.75 -22.52 -17.62
CA GLU A 134 -23.55 -23.50 -18.68
C GLU A 134 -22.20 -23.38 -19.41
N ASP A 135 -21.50 -22.25 -19.27
CA ASP A 135 -20.21 -22.02 -19.94
C ASP A 135 -19.05 -22.72 -19.22
N GLY A 136 -19.28 -23.33 -18.05
CA GLY A 136 -18.26 -24.04 -17.27
C GLY A 136 -17.36 -23.12 -16.43
N GLY A 137 -16.74 -23.65 -15.38
CA GLY A 137 -15.79 -22.91 -14.53
C GLY A 137 -16.39 -21.83 -13.60
N MET A 138 -17.72 -21.69 -13.56
CA MET A 138 -18.40 -20.64 -12.79
C MET A 138 -18.12 -20.73 -11.27
N GLU A 139 -18.10 -21.92 -10.69
CA GLU A 139 -17.78 -22.09 -9.27
C GLU A 139 -16.38 -21.59 -8.92
N TYR A 140 -15.40 -21.89 -9.78
CA TYR A 140 -14.04 -21.37 -9.61
C TYR A 140 -13.99 -19.85 -9.77
N ARG A 141 -14.77 -19.27 -10.70
CA ARG A 141 -14.88 -17.81 -10.84
C ARG A 141 -15.44 -17.16 -9.59
N ARG A 142 -16.49 -17.71 -8.99
CA ARG A 142 -17.09 -17.22 -7.74
C ARG A 142 -16.11 -17.32 -6.58
N LEU A 143 -15.38 -18.45 -6.47
CA LEU A 143 -14.34 -18.61 -5.46
C LEU A 143 -13.23 -17.58 -5.64
N ALA A 144 -12.75 -17.36 -6.88
CA ALA A 144 -11.75 -16.34 -7.16
C ALA A 144 -12.20 -14.94 -6.71
N ALA A 145 -13.45 -14.58 -7.02
CA ALA A 145 -14.06 -13.31 -6.60
C ALA A 145 -14.22 -13.21 -5.07
N ALA A 146 -14.60 -14.30 -4.39
CA ALA A 146 -14.70 -14.32 -2.94
C ALA A 146 -13.35 -14.02 -2.27
N PHE A 147 -12.27 -14.67 -2.75
CA PHE A 147 -10.91 -14.40 -2.27
C PHE A 147 -10.42 -13.00 -2.63
N GLU A 148 -10.88 -12.43 -3.76
CA GLU A 148 -10.62 -11.03 -4.11
C GLU A 148 -11.20 -10.06 -3.07
N TRP A 149 -12.47 -10.22 -2.71
CA TRP A 149 -13.11 -9.38 -1.69
C TRP A 149 -12.50 -9.57 -0.30
N LEU A 150 -12.08 -10.79 0.05
CA LEU A 150 -11.32 -11.04 1.27
C LEU A 150 -9.98 -10.30 1.27
N MET A 151 -9.27 -10.25 0.13
CA MET A 151 -8.07 -9.43 0.00
C MET A 151 -8.35 -7.94 0.18
N VAL A 152 -9.43 -7.42 -0.42
CA VAL A 152 -9.83 -6.01 -0.26
C VAL A 152 -10.06 -5.68 1.22
N PHE A 153 -10.75 -6.57 1.95
CA PHE A 153 -10.95 -6.41 3.39
C PHE A 153 -9.62 -6.41 4.17
N VAL A 154 -8.75 -7.39 3.92
CA VAL A 154 -7.43 -7.47 4.57
C VAL A 154 -6.56 -6.26 4.24
N PHE A 155 -6.60 -5.77 3.00
CA PHE A 155 -5.93 -4.55 2.57
C PHE A 155 -6.38 -3.35 3.41
N ALA A 156 -7.69 -3.17 3.58
CA ALA A 156 -8.25 -2.07 4.36
C ALA A 156 -7.82 -2.14 5.83
N VAL A 157 -7.80 -3.33 6.43
CA VAL A 157 -7.31 -3.55 7.79
C VAL A 157 -5.80 -3.25 7.89
N LEU A 158 -4.98 -3.73 6.97
CA LEU A 158 -3.54 -3.42 6.95
C LEU A 158 -3.29 -1.91 6.81
N ALA A 159 -4.03 -1.25 5.92
CA ALA A 159 -3.95 0.21 5.73
C ALA A 159 -4.34 0.98 6.99
N SER A 160 -5.42 0.59 7.68
CA SER A 160 -5.86 1.26 8.92
C SER A 160 -4.86 1.06 10.06
N THR A 161 -4.20 -0.10 10.14
CA THR A 161 -3.12 -0.28 11.13
C THR A 161 -1.99 0.71 10.93
N ALA A 162 -1.70 1.12 9.68
CA ALA A 162 -0.60 2.00 9.34
C ALA A 162 -0.86 3.48 9.67
N GLU A 163 -2.13 3.89 9.87
CA GLU A 163 -2.49 5.26 10.25
C GLU A 163 -1.81 5.70 11.55
N LYS A 164 -1.78 4.80 12.55
CA LYS A 164 -1.13 5.07 13.84
C LYS A 164 0.34 5.41 13.68
N ASP A 165 1.02 4.81 12.70
CA ASP A 165 2.43 5.08 12.48
C ASP A 165 2.65 6.52 11.99
N LEU A 166 1.69 7.13 11.29
CA LEU A 166 1.82 8.49 10.76
C LEU A 166 1.80 9.57 11.85
N LYS A 167 1.37 9.24 13.07
CA LYS A 167 1.36 10.16 14.22
C LYS A 167 2.75 10.62 14.63
N SER A 168 3.81 9.91 14.21
CA SER A 168 5.19 10.27 14.53
C SER A 168 5.76 11.39 13.64
N ILE A 169 4.95 11.98 12.75
CA ILE A 169 5.38 13.04 11.83
C ILE A 169 5.00 14.39 12.42
N GLN A 170 5.97 15.29 12.52
CA GLN A 170 5.72 16.71 12.68
C GLN A 170 6.09 17.42 11.38
N PHE A 171 5.22 18.32 10.94
CA PHE A 171 5.44 19.14 9.77
C PHE A 171 5.79 20.55 10.23
N GLU A 172 7.04 20.96 10.00
CA GLU A 172 7.42 22.36 10.07
C GLU A 172 7.23 22.99 8.67
N GLU A 173 6.65 24.18 8.63
CA GLU A 173 6.10 24.84 7.44
C GLU A 173 7.05 24.87 6.21
N ILE A 174 6.47 24.94 5.01
CA ILE A 174 7.23 25.34 3.81
C ILE A 174 7.46 26.85 3.87
N ARG A 175 8.68 27.27 4.20
CA ARG A 175 9.08 28.68 4.13
C ARG A 175 9.29 29.10 2.69
N PHE A 176 8.50 30.09 2.24
CA PHE A 176 8.75 30.81 1.00
C PHE A 176 9.58 32.05 1.31
N SER A 177 10.76 32.17 0.70
CA SER A 177 11.57 33.39 0.76
C SER A 177 11.50 34.14 -0.56
N ASN A 178 11.44 35.47 -0.49
CA ASN A 178 11.52 36.31 -1.67
C ASN A 178 13.00 36.39 -2.13
N LYS A 179 13.24 36.18 -3.43
CA LYS A 179 14.58 36.39 -4.02
C LYS A 179 14.90 37.86 -4.27
N LEU A 180 13.88 38.72 -4.21
CA LEU A 180 14.07 40.16 -4.33
C LEU A 180 14.71 40.71 -3.05
N PRO A 181 15.70 41.60 -3.15
CA PRO A 181 16.28 42.26 -1.99
C PRO A 181 15.18 43.02 -1.24
N VAL A 182 15.09 42.79 0.08
CA VAL A 182 14.24 43.58 0.96
C VAL A 182 14.81 45.00 0.95
N PRO A 183 14.03 46.05 0.61
CA PRO A 183 14.51 47.41 0.69
C PRO A 183 14.91 47.68 2.14
N THR A 184 16.21 47.89 2.39
CA THR A 184 16.66 48.46 3.66
C THR A 184 16.18 49.90 3.68
N ASN A 185 14.96 50.11 4.18
CA ASN A 185 14.55 51.45 4.57
C ASN A 185 15.54 51.89 5.65
N ASN A 186 16.43 52.79 5.26
CA ASN A 186 17.32 53.52 6.13
C ASN A 186 16.49 54.11 7.27
N VAL A 187 16.49 53.44 8.42
CA VAL A 187 16.15 54.07 9.69
C VAL A 187 17.21 55.13 9.89
N LYS A 188 16.95 56.34 9.38
CA LYS A 188 17.70 57.53 9.74
C LYS A 188 17.61 57.62 11.26
N LYS A 189 18.76 57.40 11.92
CA LYS A 189 18.98 57.88 13.28
C LYS A 189 18.77 59.39 13.25
N GLU A 190 17.63 59.86 13.71
CA GLU A 190 17.49 61.25 14.12
C GLU A 190 18.38 61.48 15.34
N LYS A 191 19.11 62.59 15.30
CA LYS A 191 20.10 63.03 16.27
C LYS A 191 19.43 63.53 17.55
#